data_AF-A0AAV4K7G4-F1
#
_entry.id   AF-A0AAV4K7G4-F1
#
_cell.length_a   1.000
_cell.length_b   1.000
_cell.length_c   1.000
_cell.angle_alpha   90.00
_cell.angle_beta   90.00
_cell.angle_gamma   90.00
#
_symmetry.space_group_name_H-M   'P 1'
#
loop_
_entity.id
_entity.type
_entity.pdbx_description
1 polymer ?
#
loop_
_entity_poly.entity_id
_entity_poly.type
_entity_poly.pdbx_seq_one_letter_code
_entity_poly.pdbx_strand_id
1 'polypeptide(L)'
;MQDTVQSTTYRGFEITLAAPGMACPFFVHKLRRPCRDLAHGQEIVDAHLERAAQPRQPGELHVVAVLPGERMLSASACRNRSEQARGQRRVSGKFATEVSA
;
A
#
# COMPACT_ATOMS: atom_id res chain seq x y z
N MET A 1 8.99 -5.35 35.51
CA MET A 1 7.76 -4.59 35.18
C MET A 1 7.14 -5.29 34.00
N GLN A 2 5.96 -5.88 34.17
CA GLN A 2 5.25 -6.51 33.06
C GLN A 2 4.57 -5.37 32.29
N ASP A 3 5.13 -4.98 31.15
CA ASP A 3 4.43 -4.13 30.19
C ASP A 3 3.21 -4.91 29.71
N THR A 4 2.06 -4.68 30.35
CA THR A 4 0.76 -5.12 29.84
C THR A 4 0.49 -4.34 28.57
N VAL A 5 1.01 -4.84 27.45
CA VAL A 5 0.55 -4.45 26.12
C VAL A 5 -0.92 -4.83 26.06
N GLN A 6 -1.80 -3.85 26.27
CA GLN A 6 -3.24 -4.05 26.13
C GLN A 6 -3.53 -4.20 24.64
N SER A 7 -3.48 -5.45 24.17
CA SER A 7 -3.95 -5.85 22.85
C SER A 7 -5.37 -6.40 22.98
N THR A 8 -6.30 -5.86 22.20
CA THR A 8 -7.68 -6.33 22.12
C THR A 8 -7.98 -6.74 20.69
N THR A 9 -8.56 -7.93 20.52
CA THR A 9 -9.01 -8.40 19.20
C THR A 9 -10.49 -8.08 19.03
N TYR A 10 -10.85 -7.41 17.93
CA TYR A 10 -12.22 -7.10 17.55
C TYR A 10 -12.47 -7.55 16.11
N ARG A 11 -13.44 -8.46 15.90
CA ARG A 11 -13.83 -9.00 14.57
C ARG A 11 -12.65 -9.48 13.70
N GLY A 12 -11.64 -10.09 14.32
CA GLY A 12 -10.43 -10.58 13.65
C GLY A 12 -9.38 -9.50 13.32
N PHE A 13 -9.57 -8.28 13.81
CA PHE A 13 -8.59 -7.18 13.79
C PHE A 13 -7.97 -6.99 15.17
N GLU A 14 -6.68 -6.70 15.21
CA GLU A 14 -5.95 -6.42 16.45
C GLU A 14 -5.82 -4.91 16.65
N ILE A 15 -6.27 -4.46 17.82
CA ILE A 15 -6.19 -3.08 18.30
C ILE A 15 -5.24 -3.08 19.51
N THR A 16 -4.13 -2.38 19.40
CA THR A 16 -3.11 -2.32 20.46
C THR A 16 -2.97 -0.91 20.99
N LEU A 17 -2.60 -0.78 22.25
CA LEU A 17 -2.10 0.46 22.80
C LEU A 17 -0.70 0.73 22.20
N ALA A 18 -0.57 1.85 21.49
CA ALA A 18 0.68 2.29 20.89
C ALA A 18 1.67 2.78 21.95
N ALA A 19 2.96 2.75 21.61
CA ALA A 19 4.04 3.19 22.48
C ALA A 19 3.86 4.66 22.94
N PRO A 20 4.33 5.00 24.16
CA PRO A 20 4.29 6.37 24.65
C PRO A 20 5.04 7.33 23.72
N GLY A 21 4.42 8.48 23.39
CA GLY A 21 4.97 9.49 22.47
C GLY A 21 4.26 9.59 21.11
N MET A 22 3.33 8.67 20.82
CA MET A 22 2.47 8.77 19.64
C MET A 22 1.30 9.75 19.89
N ALA A 23 0.92 10.53 18.87
CA ALA A 23 -0.21 11.46 18.95
C ALA A 23 -1.57 10.75 19.14
N CYS A 24 -1.65 9.46 18.80
CA CYS A 24 -2.81 8.61 18.99
C CYS A 24 -2.40 7.38 19.79
N PRO A 25 -3.04 7.10 20.94
CA PRO A 25 -2.60 6.06 21.85
C PRO A 25 -3.02 4.66 21.41
N PHE A 26 -3.87 4.48 20.40
CA PHE A 26 -4.26 3.16 19.89
C PHE A 26 -3.95 2.99 18.40
N PHE A 27 -3.79 1.74 17.97
CA PHE A 27 -3.47 1.40 16.59
C PHE A 27 -4.17 0.12 16.11
N VAL A 28 -4.76 0.18 14.91
CA VAL A 28 -5.37 -0.99 14.25
C VAL A 28 -4.38 -1.58 13.24
N HIS A 29 -3.78 -2.73 13.57
CA HIS A 29 -2.60 -3.25 12.84
C HIS A 29 -2.87 -3.57 11.37
N LYS A 30 -3.92 -4.35 11.06
CA LYS A 30 -4.23 -4.77 9.68
C LYS A 30 -4.61 -3.59 8.78
N LEU A 31 -5.23 -2.55 9.34
CA LEU A 31 -5.64 -1.36 8.59
C LEU A 31 -4.59 -0.26 8.58
N ARG A 32 -3.52 -0.41 9.37
CA ARG A 32 -2.47 0.60 9.60
C ARG A 32 -3.04 1.97 9.95
N ARG A 33 -4.10 2.01 10.77
CA ARG A 33 -4.78 3.25 11.16
C ARG A 33 -4.56 3.56 12.64
N PRO A 34 -4.11 4.79 12.97
CA PRO A 34 -4.12 5.26 14.34
C PRO A 34 -5.57 5.53 14.80
N CYS A 35 -5.82 5.32 16.08
CA CYS A 35 -7.10 5.63 16.73
C CYS A 35 -6.86 6.29 18.10
N ARG A 36 -7.82 7.13 18.51
CA ARG A 36 -7.72 7.90 19.75
C ARG A 36 -8.03 7.04 20.98
N ASP A 37 -8.93 6.09 20.82
CA ASP A 37 -9.49 5.25 21.86
C ASP A 37 -9.98 3.93 21.25
N LEU A 38 -10.31 2.97 22.12
CA LEU A 38 -10.72 1.63 21.68
C LEU A 38 -12.05 1.65 20.90
N ALA A 39 -13.01 2.49 21.27
CA ALA A 39 -14.29 2.59 20.56
C ALA A 39 -14.09 3.15 19.14
N HIS A 40 -13.27 4.18 18.98
CA HIS A 40 -12.88 4.67 17.66
C HIS A 40 -12.18 3.59 16.83
N GLY A 41 -11.32 2.78 17.45
CA GLY A 41 -10.70 1.63 16.78
C GLY A 41 -11.73 0.63 16.25
N GLN A 42 -12.79 0.36 17.00
CA GLN A 42 -13.91 -0.50 16.58
C GLN A 42 -14.71 0.13 15.43
N GLU A 43 -15.01 1.42 15.49
CA GLU A 43 -15.69 2.16 14.42
C GLU A 43 -14.92 2.09 13.08
N ILE A 44 -13.58 2.23 13.12
CA ILE A 44 -12.74 2.09 11.92
C ILE A 44 -12.87 0.68 11.32
N VAL A 45 -12.90 -0.35 12.17
CA VAL A 45 -13.04 -1.75 11.72
C VAL A 45 -14.42 -1.96 11.11
N ASP A 46 -15.48 -1.48 11.76
CA ASP A 46 -16.84 -1.63 11.26
C ASP A 46 -17.05 -0.87 9.94
N ALA A 47 -16.56 0.37 9.83
CA ALA A 47 -16.59 1.12 8.57
C ALA A 47 -15.81 0.43 7.45
N HIS A 48 -14.71 -0.26 7.76
CA HIS A 48 -13.96 -1.04 6.78
C HIS A 48 -14.76 -2.26 6.29
N LEU A 49 -15.39 -2.98 7.22
CA LEU A 49 -16.22 -4.14 6.89
C LEU A 49 -17.46 -3.75 6.09
N GLU A 50 -18.10 -2.62 6.43
CA GLU A 50 -19.24 -2.08 5.68
C GLU A 50 -18.84 -1.72 4.24
N ARG A 51 -17.70 -1.05 4.04
CA ARG A 51 -17.18 -0.76 2.69
C ARG A 51 -16.84 -2.03 1.92
N ALA A 52 -16.32 -3.06 2.60
CA ALA A 52 -16.01 -4.34 1.96
C ALA A 52 -17.27 -5.12 1.56
N ALA A 53 -18.38 -4.93 2.28
CA ALA A 53 -19.65 -5.60 2.03
C ALA A 53 -20.49 -4.93 0.92
N GLN A 54 -20.25 -3.65 0.61
CA GLN A 54 -21.02 -2.95 -0.44
C GLN A 54 -20.72 -3.54 -1.83
N PRO A 55 -21.77 -3.84 -2.62
CA PRO A 55 -21.61 -4.29 -4.00
C PRO A 55 -20.98 -3.17 -4.82
N ARG A 56 -19.95 -3.52 -5.60
CA ARG A 56 -19.15 -2.56 -6.35
C ARG A 56 -19.94 -1.95 -7.50
N GLN A 57 -19.64 -0.69 -7.82
CA GLN A 57 -20.20 -0.05 -8.98
C GLN A 57 -19.50 -0.55 -10.26
N PRO A 58 -20.24 -0.75 -11.37
CA PRO A 58 -19.65 -1.12 -12.64
C PRO A 58 -18.61 -0.09 -13.10
N GLY A 59 -17.37 -0.52 -13.36
CA GLY A 59 -16.28 0.34 -13.84
C GLY A 59 -15.24 0.74 -12.78
N GLU A 60 -15.40 0.33 -11.53
CA GLU A 60 -14.43 0.61 -10.48
C GLU A 60 -13.21 -0.34 -10.55
N LEU A 61 -12.00 0.22 -10.64
CA LEU A 61 -10.73 -0.53 -10.69
C LEU A 61 -10.28 -0.94 -9.28
N HIS A 62 -9.93 -2.22 -9.09
CA HIS A 62 -9.35 -2.71 -7.84
C HIS A 62 -7.97 -3.34 -8.08
N VAL A 63 -6.97 -2.92 -7.30
CA VAL A 63 -5.66 -3.60 -7.26
C VAL A 63 -5.81 -4.87 -6.43
N VAL A 64 -5.93 -6.01 -7.11
CA VAL A 64 -6.22 -7.32 -6.48
C VAL A 64 -5.01 -7.91 -5.77
N ALA A 65 -3.81 -7.53 -6.19
CA ALA A 65 -2.56 -7.89 -5.54
C ALA A 65 -1.51 -6.82 -5.81
N VAL A 66 -0.72 -6.47 -4.80
CA VAL A 66 0.57 -5.80 -4.98
C VAL A 66 1.62 -6.89 -4.82
N LEU A 67 2.24 -7.30 -5.93
CA LEU A 67 3.30 -8.32 -5.88
C LEU A 67 4.51 -7.73 -5.13
N PRO A 68 4.92 -8.29 -3.98
CA PRO A 68 6.08 -7.81 -3.26
C PRO A 68 7.33 -8.06 -4.11
N GLY A 69 7.97 -7.00 -4.59
CA GLY A 69 9.21 -7.08 -5.37
C GLY A 69 9.17 -6.37 -6.73
N GLU A 70 7.99 -5.97 -7.22
CA GLU A 70 7.94 -5.07 -8.37
C GLU A 70 8.25 -3.65 -7.90
N ARG A 71 9.53 -3.26 -8.04
CA ARG A 71 9.90 -1.85 -8.06
C ARG A 71 8.98 -1.18 -9.06
N MET A 72 8.10 -0.29 -8.60
CA MET A 72 7.32 0.59 -9.47
C MET A 72 8.28 1.18 -10.50
N LEU A 73 8.16 0.73 -11.75
CA LEU A 73 9.02 1.22 -12.80
C LEU A 73 8.68 2.68 -12.97
N SER A 74 9.66 3.55 -12.77
CA SER A 74 9.50 4.96 -13.12
C SER A 74 9.09 5.06 -14.59
N ALA A 75 8.41 6.13 -14.98
CA ALA A 75 8.06 6.37 -16.38
C ALA A 75 9.29 6.33 -17.31
N SER A 76 10.49 6.63 -16.80
CA SER A 76 11.76 6.45 -17.52
C SER A 76 12.17 4.98 -17.67
N ALA A 77 11.99 4.15 -16.63
CA ALA A 77 12.29 2.72 -16.69
C ALA A 77 11.34 1.97 -17.63
N CYS A 78 10.05 2.32 -17.66
CA CYS A 78 9.10 1.78 -18.64
C CYS A 78 9.50 2.16 -20.08
N ARG A 79 9.87 3.43 -20.32
CA ARG A 79 10.34 3.90 -21.64
C ARG A 79 11.60 3.16 -22.07
N ASN A 80 12.62 3.07 -21.22
CA ASN A 80 13.86 2.36 -21.53
C ASN A 80 13.62 0.88 -21.86
N ARG A 81 12.74 0.19 -21.13
CA ARG A 81 12.38 -1.21 -21.40
C ARG A 81 11.70 -1.36 -22.76
N SER A 82 10.77 -0.45 -23.08
CA SER A 82 10.11 -0.43 -24.39
C SER A 82 11.10 -0.12 -25.53
N GLU A 83 12.07 0.76 -25.31
CA GLU A 83 13.10 1.11 -26.31
C GLU A 83 14.08 -0.07 -26.52
N GLN A 84 14.51 -0.74 -25.44
CA GLN A 84 15.32 -1.96 -25.50
C GLN A 84 14.60 -3.12 -26.22
N ALA A 85 13.31 -3.33 -25.95
CA ALA A 85 12.51 -4.35 -26.62
C ALA A 85 12.38 -4.08 -28.13
N ARG A 86 12.48 -2.82 -28.56
CA ARG A 86 12.49 -2.41 -29.98
C ARG A 86 13.90 -2.35 -30.58
N GLY A 87 14.94 -2.75 -29.84
CA GLY A 87 16.33 -2.70 -30.30
C GLY A 87 16.92 -1.28 -30.40
N GLN A 88 16.17 -0.25 -29.99
CA GLN A 88 16.63 1.14 -30.11
C GLN A 88 17.43 1.53 -28.87
N ARG A 89 18.74 1.74 -29.02
CA ARG A 89 19.62 2.27 -27.96
C ARG A 89 19.73 3.78 -28.09
N ARG A 90 19.63 4.49 -26.96
CA ARG A 90 19.98 5.92 -26.88
C ARG A 90 21.42 6.09 -26.41
N VAL A 91 22.14 7.03 -27.01
CA VAL A 91 23.46 7.49 -26.54
C VAL A 91 23.33 9.00 -26.29
N SER A 92 23.61 9.44 -25.06
CA SER A 92 23.52 10.85 -24.66
C SER A 92 22.13 11.49 -24.92
N GLY A 93 21.05 10.77 -24.61
CA GLY A 93 19.67 11.27 -24.71
C GLY A 93 19.04 11.27 -26.11
N LYS A 94 19.83 11.03 -27.16
CA LYS A 94 19.38 10.90 -28.55
C LYS A 94 19.33 9.43 -28.97
N PHE A 95 18.39 9.06 -29.84
CA PHE A 95 18.39 7.73 -30.46
C PHE A 95 19.68 7.59 -31.27
N ALA A 96 20.42 6.50 -31.05
CA ALA A 96 21.55 6.19 -31.91
C ALA A 96 20.98 5.91 -33.31
N THR A 97 21.42 6.66 -34.31
CA THR A 97 21.27 6.26 -35.71
C THR A 97 21.95 4.91 -35.87
N GLU A 98 21.21 3.92 -36.36
CA GLU A 98 21.72 2.58 -36.65
C GLU A 98 23.06 2.71 -37.38
N VAL A 99 24.14 2.31 -36.72
CA VAL A 99 25.42 2.12 -37.41
C VAL A 99 25.27 0.80 -38.16
N SER A 100 24.98 0.87 -39.46
CA SER A 100 25.23 -0.24 -40.37
C SER A 100 26.73 -0.57 -40.32
N ALA A 101 27.08 -1.66 -39.64
CA ALA A 101 28.18 -2.58 -39.95
C ALA A 101 28.20 -3.72 -38.92
#